data_AF-A0A7C5QPS5-F1
#
_entry.id   AF-A0A7C5QPS5-F1
#
_cell.length_a   1.000
_cell.length_b   1.000
_cell.length_c   1.000
_cell.angle_alpha   90.00
_cell.angle_beta   90.00
_cell.angle_gamma   90.00
#
_symmetry.space_group_name_H-M   'P 1'
#
loop_
_entity.id
_entity.type
_entity.pdbx_description
1 polymer ?
#
loop_
_entity_poly.entity_id
_entity_poly.type
_entity_poly.pdbx_seq_one_letter_code
_entity_poly.pdbx_strand_id
1 'polypeptide(L)'
;MRHHAGATSQNEEVPRFGVSEVPLAVVGFLHRIPPRMNKSVSTNQAVFLDRDGVLMEDSNYVGELERVIIIPAAYTALKRLQAAGFKLLVVTNQSGVGRGFFTHEHVNIVHAHLDEQFARHGVRIDRYYVCPHHPDDNCACRKPSPKSLRDAAAEFGLDLARCYMVGDRASDIQAGRNAGTRTVLVLTGSGSQTLAEGKVTPDHVARDINEAADWILAQP
;
A
#
# COMPACT_ATOMS: atom_id res chain seq x y z
N MET A 1 70.08 -40.17 -55.80
CA MET A 1 69.05 -40.13 -54.73
C MET A 1 67.77 -40.73 -55.29
N ARG A 2 66.95 -41.33 -54.42
CA ARG A 2 66.03 -42.45 -54.67
C ARG A 2 64.89 -42.23 -55.69
N HIS A 3 64.41 -43.37 -56.21
CA HIS A 3 63.45 -43.63 -57.29
C HIS A 3 61.95 -43.70 -56.87
N HIS A 4 61.08 -43.54 -57.89
CA HIS A 4 59.74 -44.15 -58.15
C HIS A 4 58.50 -43.62 -57.37
N ALA A 5 57.46 -43.10 -58.03
CA ALA A 5 56.32 -43.76 -58.73
C ALA A 5 55.48 -44.62 -57.75
N GLY A 6 54.15 -44.59 -57.61
CA GLY A 6 52.98 -44.21 -58.41
C GLY A 6 51.84 -45.19 -58.00
N ALA A 7 50.56 -44.85 -58.24
CA ALA A 7 49.35 -45.70 -58.01
C ALA A 7 48.92 -45.87 -56.53
N THR A 8 47.66 -46.12 -56.11
CA THR A 8 46.33 -46.31 -56.73
C THR A 8 45.28 -46.25 -55.59
N SER A 9 44.04 -45.90 -55.92
CA SER A 9 42.83 -46.19 -55.15
C SER A 9 42.68 -47.68 -54.80
N GLN A 10 42.19 -48.05 -53.61
CA GLN A 10 41.25 -49.17 -53.40
C GLN A 10 40.43 -48.98 -52.11
N ASN A 11 39.18 -49.42 -52.21
CA ASN A 11 38.12 -49.46 -51.20
C ASN A 11 38.45 -50.38 -50.03
N GLU A 12 37.88 -50.09 -48.85
CA GLU A 12 37.34 -51.13 -47.97
C GLU A 12 36.14 -50.55 -47.20
N GLU A 13 34.97 -51.15 -47.44
CA GLU A 13 33.73 -50.96 -46.68
C GLU A 13 33.79 -51.69 -45.32
N VAL A 14 32.71 -51.50 -44.54
CA VAL A 14 32.15 -52.36 -43.47
C VAL A 14 32.39 -51.84 -42.03
N PRO A 15 31.39 -51.84 -41.11
CA PRO A 15 29.95 -51.65 -41.23
C PRO A 15 29.42 -50.50 -40.32
N ARG A 16 28.21 -50.01 -40.62
CA ARG A 16 27.44 -49.14 -39.71
C ARG A 16 26.85 -49.97 -38.58
N PHE A 17 27.30 -49.77 -37.35
CA PHE A 17 26.58 -50.22 -36.16
C PHE A 17 25.45 -49.23 -35.87
N GLY A 18 24.22 -49.74 -36.04
CA GLY A 18 22.99 -49.03 -35.76
C GLY A 18 22.90 -48.57 -34.30
N VAL A 19 22.28 -47.41 -34.14
CA VAL A 19 21.96 -46.74 -32.89
C VAL A 19 21.23 -47.66 -31.91
N SER A 20 21.70 -47.67 -30.67
CA SER A 20 20.95 -48.18 -29.52
C SER A 20 19.75 -47.27 -29.27
N GLU A 21 18.55 -47.70 -29.69
CA GLU A 21 17.31 -47.14 -29.16
C GLU A 21 17.11 -47.58 -27.72
N VAL A 22 17.17 -46.62 -26.79
CA VAL A 22 16.84 -46.79 -25.38
C VAL A 22 15.32 -46.82 -25.24
N PRO A 23 14.72 -47.81 -24.54
CA PRO A 23 13.27 -47.94 -24.47
C PRO A 23 12.63 -46.80 -23.66
N LEU A 24 11.48 -46.35 -24.20
CA LEU A 24 10.56 -45.36 -23.68
C LEU A 24 10.16 -45.68 -22.23
N ALA A 25 10.67 -44.88 -21.28
CA ALA A 25 10.30 -44.98 -19.88
C ALA A 25 8.81 -44.65 -19.71
N VAL A 26 8.11 -45.56 -19.03
CA VAL A 26 6.76 -45.40 -18.50
C VAL A 26 6.71 -44.15 -17.62
N VAL A 27 6.11 -43.07 -18.14
CA VAL A 27 5.81 -41.88 -17.34
C VAL A 27 4.68 -42.25 -16.39
N GLY A 28 5.05 -42.57 -15.15
CA GLY A 28 4.11 -42.72 -14.05
C GLY A 28 3.26 -41.46 -13.90
N PHE A 29 1.95 -41.66 -13.82
CA PHE A 29 0.98 -40.62 -13.51
C PHE A 29 1.16 -40.18 -12.05
N LEU A 30 2.20 -39.38 -11.80
CA LEU A 30 2.31 -38.59 -10.59
C LEU A 30 1.22 -37.53 -10.68
N HIS A 31 0.12 -37.75 -9.95
CA HIS A 31 -0.80 -36.67 -9.60
C HIS A 31 0.02 -35.57 -8.93
N ARG A 32 0.39 -34.57 -9.72
CA ARG A 32 1.06 -33.36 -9.25
C ARG A 32 0.07 -32.65 -8.34
N ILE A 33 0.19 -32.89 -7.03
CA ILE A 33 -0.47 -32.09 -6.01
C ILE A 33 -0.09 -30.64 -6.33
N PRO A 34 -1.04 -29.75 -6.66
CA PRO A 34 -0.69 -28.35 -6.91
C PRO A 34 -0.02 -27.81 -5.65
N PRO A 35 1.04 -26.99 -5.77
CA PRO A 35 1.62 -26.34 -4.61
C PRO A 35 0.48 -25.61 -3.89
N ARG A 36 0.29 -25.93 -2.61
CA ARG A 36 -0.70 -25.29 -1.75
C ARG A 36 -0.35 -23.81 -1.78
N MET A 37 -1.13 -23.01 -2.52
CA MET A 37 -0.96 -21.57 -2.49
C MET A 37 -1.17 -21.16 -1.03
N ASN A 38 -0.10 -20.68 -0.39
CA ASN A 38 -0.25 -19.97 0.87
C ASN A 38 -1.14 -18.78 0.55
N LYS A 39 -2.45 -18.89 0.85
CA LYS A 39 -3.28 -17.72 1.04
C LYS A 39 -2.52 -16.93 2.10
N SER A 40 -1.92 -15.81 1.71
CA SER A 40 -1.56 -14.76 2.67
C SER A 40 -2.78 -14.64 3.58
N VAL A 41 -2.59 -14.92 4.87
CA VAL A 41 -3.63 -14.71 5.86
C VAL A 41 -4.00 -13.25 5.70
N SER A 42 -5.17 -12.97 5.13
CA SER A 42 -5.69 -11.62 5.08
C SER A 42 -5.89 -11.23 6.53
N THR A 43 -5.01 -10.39 7.02
CA THR A 43 -5.19 -9.64 8.26
C THR A 43 -6.45 -8.81 8.06
N ASN A 44 -7.47 -9.03 8.88
CA ASN A 44 -8.67 -8.20 8.88
C ASN A 44 -8.38 -6.84 9.57
N GLN A 45 -7.22 -6.25 9.29
CA GLN A 45 -6.68 -5.09 9.98
C GLN A 45 -6.14 -4.07 8.98
N ALA A 46 -6.43 -2.81 9.23
CA ALA A 46 -5.96 -1.69 8.44
C ALA A 46 -5.48 -0.56 9.33
N VAL A 47 -4.58 0.25 8.77
CA VAL A 47 -4.29 1.59 9.24
C VAL A 47 -4.91 2.55 8.23
N PHE A 48 -5.96 3.24 8.67
CA PHE A 48 -6.54 4.39 7.99
C PHE A 48 -5.67 5.61 8.28
N LEU A 49 -5.29 6.31 7.21
CA LEU A 49 -4.32 7.41 7.26
C LEU A 49 -5.00 8.65 6.69
N ASP A 50 -5.00 9.78 7.40
CA ASP A 50 -5.17 11.05 6.70
C ASP A 50 -3.98 11.30 5.75
N ARG A 51 -4.16 12.21 4.80
CA ARG A 51 -3.13 12.54 3.80
C ARG A 51 -2.31 13.75 4.24
N ASP A 52 -2.97 14.89 4.31
CA ASP A 52 -2.35 16.19 4.59
C ASP A 52 -2.07 16.30 6.10
N GLY A 53 -0.84 16.59 6.48
CA GLY A 53 -0.38 16.61 7.87
C GLY A 53 0.07 15.25 8.42
N VAL A 54 -0.11 14.16 7.66
CA VAL A 54 0.20 12.79 8.11
C VAL A 54 1.17 12.07 7.16
N LEU A 55 0.86 12.00 5.86
CA LEU A 55 1.74 11.43 4.83
C LEU A 55 2.58 12.49 4.15
N MET A 56 2.02 13.68 3.99
CA MET A 56 2.66 14.85 3.40
C MET A 56 2.40 16.08 4.25
N GLU A 57 3.22 17.11 4.11
CA GLU A 57 3.00 18.39 4.78
C GLU A 57 1.65 18.99 4.37
N ASP A 58 0.96 19.57 5.35
CA ASP A 58 -0.27 20.31 5.07
C ASP A 58 0.06 21.72 4.60
N SER A 59 0.04 21.90 3.28
CA SER A 59 0.29 23.20 2.64
C SER A 59 -0.98 24.00 2.34
N ASN A 60 -2.14 23.62 2.89
CA ASN A 60 -3.46 24.18 2.56
C ASN A 60 -3.80 24.08 1.06
N TYR A 61 -4.72 23.18 0.74
CA TYR A 61 -5.30 23.04 -0.60
C TYR A 61 -4.26 22.72 -1.69
N VAL A 62 -3.62 21.55 -1.56
CA VAL A 62 -2.63 21.07 -2.54
C VAL A 62 -3.34 20.45 -3.74
N GLY A 63 -3.30 21.15 -4.88
CA GLY A 63 -3.70 20.65 -6.20
C GLY A 63 -2.54 20.58 -7.21
N GLU A 64 -1.33 20.92 -6.79
CA GLU A 64 -0.13 21.04 -7.65
C GLU A 64 0.99 20.16 -7.07
N LEU A 65 1.73 19.47 -7.93
CA LEU A 65 2.75 18.49 -7.52
C LEU A 65 3.95 19.14 -6.83
N GLU A 66 4.31 20.36 -7.25
CA GLU A 66 5.46 21.11 -6.74
C GLU A 66 5.30 21.47 -5.25
N ARG A 67 4.07 21.41 -4.73
CA ARG A 67 3.73 21.68 -3.33
C ARG A 67 3.60 20.38 -2.51
N VAL A 68 3.79 19.21 -3.11
CA VAL A 68 3.75 17.93 -2.41
C VAL A 68 5.10 17.67 -1.75
N ILE A 69 5.14 17.78 -0.42
CA ILE A 69 6.31 17.45 0.39
C ILE A 69 5.94 16.26 1.27
N ILE A 70 6.45 15.07 0.94
CA ILE A 70 6.19 13.86 1.73
C ILE A 70 6.96 13.94 3.04
N ILE A 71 6.30 13.60 4.14
CA ILE A 71 6.92 13.51 5.46
C ILE A 71 7.89 12.33 5.44
N PRO A 72 9.22 12.52 5.61
CA PRO A 72 10.19 11.43 5.43
C PRO A 72 9.93 10.21 6.32
N ALA A 73 9.41 10.44 7.53
CA ALA A 73 9.04 9.39 8.48
C ALA A 73 7.94 8.44 7.94
N ALA A 74 7.09 8.91 7.01
CA ALA A 74 6.01 8.13 6.43
C ALA A 74 6.52 6.91 5.66
N TYR A 75 7.63 7.03 4.92
CA TYR A 75 8.19 5.89 4.17
C TYR A 75 8.50 4.70 5.09
N THR A 76 9.23 4.97 6.18
CA THR A 76 9.63 3.94 7.14
C THR A 76 8.42 3.41 7.91
N ALA A 77 7.53 4.28 8.36
CA ALA A 77 6.33 3.91 9.11
C ALA A 77 5.42 2.96 8.31
N LEU A 78 5.06 3.36 7.09
CA LEU A 78 4.15 2.59 6.24
C LEU A 78 4.77 1.26 5.84
N LYS A 79 6.09 1.21 5.56
CA LYS A 79 6.78 -0.04 5.24
C LYS A 79 6.70 -1.05 6.38
N ARG A 80 6.85 -0.60 7.62
CA ARG A 80 6.76 -1.45 8.81
C ARG A 80 5.33 -1.95 9.05
N LEU A 81 4.35 -1.07 8.92
CA LEU A 81 2.93 -1.41 9.04
C LEU A 81 2.51 -2.43 7.96
N GLN A 82 2.91 -2.22 6.71
CA GLN A 82 2.69 -3.16 5.62
C GLN A 82 3.37 -4.51 5.89
N ALA A 83 4.62 -4.52 6.36
CA ALA A 83 5.34 -5.76 6.70
C ALA A 83 4.68 -6.55 7.84
N ALA A 84 4.01 -5.86 8.77
CA ALA A 84 3.17 -6.48 9.80
C ALA A 84 1.80 -6.94 9.27
N GLY A 85 1.53 -6.77 7.98
CA GLY A 85 0.32 -7.21 7.30
C GLY A 85 -0.80 -6.19 7.31
N PHE A 86 -0.64 -4.97 7.82
CA PHE A 86 -1.74 -3.99 7.77
C PHE A 86 -2.05 -3.58 6.33
N LYS A 87 -3.34 -3.42 6.02
CA LYS A 87 -3.78 -2.64 4.87
C LYS A 87 -3.53 -1.16 5.09
N LEU A 88 -2.98 -0.48 4.09
CA LEU A 88 -2.71 0.95 4.14
C LEU A 88 -3.77 1.69 3.33
N LEU A 89 -4.69 2.37 4.02
CA LEU A 89 -5.87 2.98 3.42
C LEU A 89 -5.87 4.48 3.69
N VAL A 90 -5.83 5.31 2.65
CA VAL A 90 -5.87 6.76 2.81
C VAL A 90 -7.32 7.22 2.86
N VAL A 91 -7.69 8.00 3.87
CA VAL A 91 -9.03 8.59 4.03
C VAL A 91 -8.89 10.09 4.22
N THR A 92 -9.26 10.87 3.21
CA THR A 92 -8.95 12.31 3.17
C THR A 92 -10.14 13.19 2.79
N ASN A 93 -10.21 14.37 3.43
CA ASN A 93 -11.17 15.42 3.11
C ASN A 93 -10.53 16.44 2.16
N GLN A 94 -10.89 16.43 0.88
CA GLN A 94 -10.38 17.35 -0.15
C GLN A 94 -11.40 18.43 -0.50
N SER A 95 -11.80 19.25 0.49
CA SER A 95 -12.81 20.30 0.29
C SER A 95 -12.38 21.41 -0.67
N GLY A 96 -11.09 21.49 -1.04
CA GLY A 96 -10.63 22.38 -2.11
C GLY A 96 -11.35 22.13 -3.44
N VAL A 97 -11.84 20.91 -3.67
CA VAL A 97 -12.67 20.58 -4.83
C VAL A 97 -14.04 21.25 -4.75
N GLY A 98 -14.80 21.04 -3.68
CA GLY A 98 -16.09 21.70 -3.45
C GLY A 98 -15.98 23.22 -3.33
N ARG A 99 -14.80 23.75 -2.98
CA ARG A 99 -14.49 25.19 -2.98
C ARG A 99 -14.08 25.74 -4.35
N GLY A 100 -13.84 24.90 -5.34
CA GLY A 100 -13.38 25.31 -6.68
C GLY A 100 -11.89 25.70 -6.78
N PHE A 101 -11.07 25.38 -5.78
CA PHE A 101 -9.63 25.67 -5.80
C PHE A 101 -8.84 24.73 -6.71
N PHE A 102 -9.30 23.49 -6.86
CA PHE A 102 -8.72 22.50 -7.77
C PHE A 102 -9.76 21.43 -8.13
N THR A 103 -9.46 20.60 -9.12
CA THR A 103 -10.38 19.57 -9.62
C THR A 103 -10.12 18.21 -8.97
N HIS A 104 -11.03 17.26 -9.20
CA HIS A 104 -10.77 15.85 -8.87
C HIS A 104 -9.52 15.30 -9.58
N GLU A 105 -9.23 15.79 -10.79
CA GLU A 105 -8.07 15.35 -11.55
C GLU A 105 -6.76 15.78 -10.89
N HIS A 106 -6.70 17.00 -10.34
CA HIS A 106 -5.58 17.44 -9.53
C HIS A 106 -5.35 16.54 -8.31
N VAL A 107 -6.42 16.11 -7.64
CA VAL A 107 -6.32 15.15 -6.52
C VAL A 107 -5.75 13.81 -7.00
N ASN A 108 -6.21 13.30 -8.15
CA ASN A 108 -5.71 12.04 -8.72
C ASN A 108 -4.23 12.13 -9.09
N ILE A 109 -3.79 13.25 -9.65
CA ILE A 109 -2.39 13.51 -9.98
C ILE A 109 -1.53 13.48 -8.71
N VAL A 110 -1.96 14.14 -7.63
CA VAL A 110 -1.27 14.09 -6.33
C VAL A 110 -1.21 12.66 -5.80
N HIS A 111 -2.31 11.89 -5.86
CA HIS A 111 -2.31 10.50 -5.39
C HIS A 111 -1.40 9.59 -6.23
N ALA A 112 -1.38 9.76 -7.55
CA ALA A 112 -0.48 9.02 -8.42
C ALA A 112 1.00 9.32 -8.09
N HIS A 113 1.31 10.58 -7.78
CA HIS A 113 2.64 10.96 -7.32
C HIS A 113 3.00 10.34 -5.97
N LEU A 114 2.09 10.35 -4.99
CA LEU A 114 2.29 9.67 -3.71
C LEU A 114 2.55 8.18 -3.92
N ASP A 115 1.72 7.51 -4.72
CA ASP A 115 1.89 6.09 -5.05
C ASP A 115 3.25 5.81 -5.67
N GLU A 116 3.71 6.64 -6.61
CA GLU A 116 5.03 6.50 -7.21
C GLU A 116 6.15 6.63 -6.16
N GLN A 117 6.09 7.65 -5.31
CA GLN A 117 7.11 7.88 -4.29
C GLN A 117 7.15 6.75 -3.25
N PHE A 118 6.00 6.28 -2.78
CA PHE A 118 5.92 5.18 -1.84
C PHE A 118 6.35 3.84 -2.48
N ALA A 119 5.98 3.59 -3.74
CA ALA A 119 6.37 2.39 -4.46
C ALA A 119 7.90 2.27 -4.61
N ARG A 120 8.60 3.38 -4.87
CA ARG A 120 10.08 3.43 -4.89
C ARG A 120 10.72 2.97 -3.58
N HIS A 121 9.99 3.02 -2.46
CA HIS A 121 10.44 2.57 -1.14
C HIS A 121 9.89 1.19 -0.74
N GLY A 122 9.15 0.52 -1.64
CA GLY A 122 8.53 -0.78 -1.41
C GLY A 122 7.23 -0.70 -0.59
N VAL A 123 6.59 0.46 -0.57
CA VAL A 123 5.31 0.71 0.10
C VAL A 123 4.21 0.80 -0.94
N ARG A 124 3.07 0.15 -0.69
CA ARG A 124 1.88 0.22 -1.52
C ARG A 124 0.71 0.74 -0.69
N ILE A 125 0.10 1.83 -1.12
CA ILE A 125 -1.22 2.24 -0.62
C ILE A 125 -2.27 1.36 -1.29
N ASP A 126 -3.12 0.72 -0.50
CA ASP A 126 -4.12 -0.22 -1.01
C ASP A 126 -5.31 0.51 -1.64
N ARG A 127 -5.72 1.65 -1.07
CA ARG A 127 -6.88 2.43 -1.53
C ARG A 127 -6.88 3.87 -1.01
N TYR A 128 -7.46 4.77 -1.80
CA TYR A 128 -7.80 6.13 -1.40
C TYR A 128 -9.32 6.29 -1.30
N TYR A 129 -9.80 6.88 -0.21
CA TYR A 129 -11.17 7.32 0.01
C TYR A 129 -11.18 8.84 0.15
N VAL A 130 -11.86 9.52 -0.76
CA VAL A 130 -11.81 10.98 -0.89
C VAL A 130 -13.20 11.55 -0.69
N CYS A 131 -13.32 12.51 0.23
CA CYS A 131 -14.48 13.40 0.25
C CYS A 131 -14.13 14.73 -0.44
N PRO A 132 -14.68 15.02 -1.63
CA PRO A 132 -14.41 16.27 -2.36
C PRO A 132 -15.29 17.44 -1.89
N HIS A 133 -16.35 17.16 -1.13
CA HIS A 133 -17.43 18.10 -0.84
C HIS A 133 -17.01 19.27 0.05
N HIS A 134 -17.70 20.39 -0.12
CA HIS A 134 -17.65 21.54 0.78
C HIS A 134 -18.13 21.14 2.18
N PRO A 135 -17.64 21.77 3.27
CA PRO A 135 -18.17 21.54 4.61
C PRO A 135 -19.70 21.70 4.74
N ASP A 136 -20.30 22.55 3.91
CA ASP A 136 -21.74 22.88 3.96
C ASP A 136 -22.61 21.97 3.10
N ASP A 137 -22.03 21.07 2.29
CA ASP A 137 -22.76 20.19 1.38
C ASP A 137 -23.52 19.05 2.10
N ASN A 138 -23.41 18.97 3.44
CA ASN A 138 -24.06 17.95 4.28
C ASN A 138 -23.89 16.51 3.78
N CYS A 139 -22.74 16.20 3.17
CA CYS A 139 -22.51 14.89 2.57
C CYS A 139 -22.24 13.82 3.63
N ALA A 140 -22.54 12.56 3.29
CA ALA A 140 -22.35 11.44 4.21
C ALA A 140 -20.89 10.97 4.33
N CYS A 141 -19.97 11.42 3.47
CA CYS A 141 -18.59 10.89 3.41
C CYS A 141 -17.52 11.77 4.10
N ARG A 142 -17.82 13.02 4.42
CA ARG A 142 -16.85 13.95 5.04
C ARG A 142 -16.56 13.55 6.48
N LYS A 143 -15.28 13.37 6.84
CA LYS A 143 -14.86 13.23 8.26
C LYS A 143 -15.36 14.44 9.04
N PRO A 144 -16.07 14.29 10.18
CA PRO A 144 -16.03 13.16 11.12
C PRO A 144 -16.99 11.99 10.84
N SER A 145 -17.65 11.96 9.68
CA SER A 145 -18.41 10.78 9.28
C SER A 145 -17.52 9.53 9.22
N PRO A 146 -17.96 8.38 9.75
CA PRO A 146 -17.23 7.12 9.68
C PRO A 146 -17.43 6.39 8.34
N LYS A 147 -18.20 6.96 7.40
CA LYS A 147 -18.64 6.26 6.19
C LYS A 147 -17.48 5.62 5.41
N SER A 148 -16.42 6.37 5.12
CA SER A 148 -15.28 5.85 4.35
C SER A 148 -14.59 4.67 5.05
N LEU A 149 -14.48 4.70 6.38
CA LEU A 149 -13.88 3.61 7.15
C LEU A 149 -14.78 2.36 7.11
N ARG A 150 -16.11 2.54 7.19
CA ARG A 150 -17.08 1.44 7.10
C ARG A 150 -17.17 0.84 5.70
N ASP A 151 -17.13 1.69 4.67
CA ASP A 151 -17.09 1.26 3.27
C ASP A 151 -15.82 0.41 3.02
N ALA A 152 -14.68 0.86 3.54
CA ALA A 152 -13.44 0.10 3.47
C ALA A 152 -13.48 -1.22 4.25
N ALA A 153 -14.11 -1.24 5.42
CA ALA A 153 -14.29 -2.46 6.18
C ALA A 153 -15.13 -3.49 5.41
N ALA A 154 -16.19 -3.04 4.73
CA ALA A 154 -16.99 -3.89 3.86
C ALA A 154 -16.20 -4.36 2.62
N GLU A 155 -15.44 -3.47 1.97
CA GLU A 155 -14.64 -3.78 0.77
C GLU A 155 -13.52 -4.79 1.04
N PHE A 156 -12.82 -4.64 2.18
CA PHE A 156 -11.63 -5.43 2.51
C PHE A 156 -11.87 -6.50 3.58
N GLY A 157 -13.09 -6.65 4.11
CA GLY A 157 -13.41 -7.60 5.16
C GLY A 157 -12.71 -7.29 6.50
N LEU A 158 -12.60 -6.01 6.85
CA LEU A 158 -11.85 -5.56 8.03
C LEU A 158 -12.66 -5.69 9.31
N ASP A 159 -11.98 -5.98 10.41
CA ASP A 159 -12.49 -5.83 11.76
C ASP A 159 -12.06 -4.45 12.28
N LEU A 160 -12.99 -3.49 12.29
CA LEU A 160 -12.71 -2.10 12.66
C LEU A 160 -12.15 -1.97 14.08
N ALA A 161 -12.51 -2.86 15.02
CA ALA A 161 -12.00 -2.84 16.39
C ALA A 161 -10.49 -3.14 16.47
N ARG A 162 -9.95 -3.77 15.42
CA ARG A 162 -8.52 -4.10 15.25
C ARG A 162 -7.81 -3.17 14.26
N CYS A 163 -8.50 -2.15 13.78
CA CYS A 163 -7.97 -1.13 12.87
C CYS A 163 -7.63 0.16 13.63
N TYR A 164 -6.88 1.01 12.94
CA TYR A 164 -6.37 2.28 13.48
C TYR A 164 -6.73 3.43 12.55
N MET A 165 -7.12 4.57 13.09
CA MET A 165 -7.21 5.84 12.36
C MET A 165 -6.11 6.78 12.85
N VAL A 166 -5.21 7.16 11.95
CA VAL A 166 -4.12 8.11 12.20
C VAL A 166 -4.46 9.41 11.50
N GLY A 167 -4.51 10.51 12.25
CA GLY A 167 -4.86 11.83 11.74
C GLY A 167 -4.23 12.95 12.54
N ASP A 168 -4.28 14.17 12.02
CA ASP A 168 -3.78 15.40 12.66
C ASP A 168 -4.93 16.30 13.14
N ARG A 169 -6.18 16.00 12.78
CA ARG A 169 -7.35 16.82 13.10
C ARG A 169 -8.35 16.10 13.99
N ALA A 170 -9.13 16.90 14.72
CA ALA A 170 -10.26 16.42 15.51
C ALA A 170 -11.26 15.60 14.67
N SER A 171 -11.46 15.95 13.39
CA SER A 171 -12.33 15.21 12.48
C SER A 171 -11.87 13.77 12.25
N ASP A 172 -10.56 13.52 12.26
CA ASP A 172 -9.99 12.19 12.02
C ASP A 172 -10.21 11.30 13.23
N ILE A 173 -9.89 11.83 14.40
CA ILE A 173 -10.09 11.14 15.68
C ILE A 173 -11.58 10.82 15.85
N GLN A 174 -12.46 11.78 15.58
CA GLN A 174 -13.89 11.53 15.67
C GLN A 174 -14.38 10.51 14.62
N ALA A 175 -13.88 10.54 13.39
CA ALA A 175 -14.23 9.55 12.36
C ALA A 175 -13.83 8.13 12.78
N GLY A 176 -12.61 7.95 13.29
CA GLY A 176 -12.13 6.67 13.81
C GLY A 176 -12.98 6.16 14.98
N ARG A 177 -13.24 7.03 15.98
CA ARG A 177 -14.11 6.70 17.12
C ARG A 177 -15.52 6.32 16.67
N ASN A 178 -16.11 7.08 15.74
CA ASN A 178 -17.44 6.81 15.18
C ASN A 178 -17.50 5.48 14.39
N ALA A 179 -16.36 5.04 13.84
CA ALA A 179 -16.23 3.75 13.15
C ALA A 179 -15.93 2.59 14.11
N GLY A 180 -15.45 2.88 15.34
CA GLY A 180 -15.02 1.88 16.31
C GLY A 180 -13.55 1.47 16.16
N THR A 181 -12.72 2.26 15.47
CA THR A 181 -11.27 2.03 15.41
C THR A 181 -10.58 2.60 16.63
N ARG A 182 -9.36 2.13 16.90
CA ARG A 182 -8.42 2.86 17.75
C ARG A 182 -7.91 4.10 16.99
N THR A 183 -7.53 5.14 17.70
CA THR A 183 -7.22 6.46 17.12
C THR A 183 -5.89 6.99 17.61
N VAL A 184 -5.08 7.49 16.67
CA VAL A 184 -3.78 8.10 16.97
C VAL A 184 -3.77 9.51 16.41
N LEU A 185 -3.57 10.49 17.29
CA LEU A 185 -3.32 11.87 16.88
C LEU A 185 -1.82 12.07 16.70
N VAL A 186 -1.39 12.34 15.48
CA VAL A 186 0.01 12.76 15.25
C VAL A 186 0.13 14.27 15.47
N LEU A 187 1.29 14.74 15.95
CA LEU A 187 1.55 16.17 16.23
C LEU A 187 2.03 16.97 15.02
N THR A 188 2.29 16.30 13.90
CA THR A 188 2.50 16.91 12.57
C THR A 188 1.22 17.58 12.07
N GLY A 189 1.33 18.47 11.07
CA GLY A 189 0.19 19.22 10.54
C GLY A 189 -0.52 20.05 11.62
N SER A 190 -1.84 19.87 11.73
CA SER A 190 -2.70 20.53 12.72
C SER A 190 -2.69 19.84 14.09
N GLY A 191 -1.92 18.76 14.26
CA GLY A 191 -1.96 17.88 15.44
C GLY A 191 -1.74 18.58 16.78
N SER A 192 -0.70 19.40 16.85
CA SER A 192 -0.37 20.16 18.06
C SER A 192 -1.48 21.13 18.46
N GLN A 193 -2.12 21.78 17.49
CA GLN A 193 -3.27 22.64 17.73
C GLN A 193 -4.48 21.82 18.17
N THR A 194 -4.80 20.73 17.47
CA THR A 194 -5.89 19.81 17.81
C THR A 194 -5.77 19.32 19.26
N LEU A 195 -4.56 18.95 19.70
CA LEU A 195 -4.30 18.52 21.07
C LEU A 195 -4.55 19.65 22.08
N ALA A 196 -4.04 20.85 21.80
CA ALA A 196 -4.20 22.01 22.67
C ALA A 196 -5.67 22.44 22.81
N GLU A 197 -6.49 22.27 21.77
CA GLU A 197 -7.92 22.55 21.82
C GLU A 197 -8.70 21.60 22.74
N GLY A 198 -8.20 20.38 22.99
CA GLY A 198 -8.78 19.43 23.95
C GLY A 198 -10.20 18.94 23.61
N LYS A 199 -10.66 19.12 22.37
CA LYS A 199 -12.03 18.77 21.93
C LYS A 199 -12.24 17.28 21.65
N VAL A 200 -11.16 16.53 21.50
CA VAL A 200 -11.17 15.09 21.23
C VAL A 200 -10.17 14.38 22.13
N THR A 201 -10.42 13.10 22.41
CA THR A 201 -9.51 12.25 23.17
C THR A 201 -9.11 11.06 22.29
N PRO A 202 -7.91 11.09 21.68
CA PRO A 202 -7.39 9.95 20.95
C PRO A 202 -6.93 8.85 21.92
N ASP A 203 -6.79 7.62 21.43
CA ASP A 203 -6.23 6.51 22.22
C ASP A 203 -4.71 6.67 22.42
N HIS A 204 -4.05 7.36 21.49
CA HIS A 204 -2.64 7.72 21.59
C HIS A 204 -2.33 9.06 20.91
N VAL A 205 -1.29 9.74 21.42
CA VAL A 205 -0.70 10.93 20.81
C VAL A 205 0.74 10.61 20.46
N ALA A 206 1.12 10.83 19.20
CA ALA A 206 2.45 10.53 18.68
C ALA A 206 3.08 11.79 18.07
N ARG A 207 4.40 11.97 18.17
CA ARG A 207 5.06 13.15 17.57
C ARG A 207 4.92 13.18 16.05
N ASP A 208 5.00 12.01 15.42
CA ASP A 208 4.84 11.82 13.99
C ASP A 208 4.29 10.43 13.67
N ILE A 209 4.17 10.11 12.38
CA ILE A 209 3.66 8.84 11.89
C ILE A 209 4.55 7.63 12.22
N ASN A 210 5.86 7.82 12.44
CA ASN A 210 6.74 6.71 12.79
C ASN A 210 6.56 6.31 14.26
N GLU A 211 6.38 7.28 15.17
CA GLU A 211 5.98 6.99 16.55
C GLU A 211 4.57 6.41 16.62
N ALA A 212 3.64 6.87 15.76
CA ALA A 212 2.33 6.24 15.65
C ALA A 212 2.46 4.76 15.23
N ALA A 213 3.32 4.44 14.27
CA ALA A 213 3.60 3.06 13.86
C ALA A 213 4.23 2.23 14.99
N ASP A 214 5.15 2.80 15.78
CA ASP A 214 5.71 2.12 16.96
C ASP A 214 4.62 1.69 17.93
N TRP A 215 3.71 2.61 18.26
CA TRP A 215 2.61 2.32 19.16
C TRP A 215 1.63 1.28 18.59
N ILE A 216 1.26 1.40 17.32
CA ILE A 216 0.36 0.46 16.62
C ILE A 216 0.94 -0.96 16.63
N LEU A 217 2.23 -1.10 16.33
CA LEU A 217 2.91 -2.40 16.27
C LEU A 217 3.13 -3.05 17.65
N ALA A 218 3.05 -2.26 18.72
CA ALA A 218 3.11 -2.76 20.09
C ALA A 218 1.74 -3.22 20.63
N GLN A 219 0.65 -3.00 19.88
CA GLN A 219 -0.68 -3.44 20.27
C GLN A 219 -0.88 -4.94 19.98
N PRO A 220 -1.68 -5.65 20.81
CA PRO A 220 -1.99 -7.06 20.61
C PRO A 220 -2.85 -7.35 19.38
#